data_AF-A0A7W1DG04-F1
#
_entry.id   AF-A0A7W1DG04-F1
#
_cell.length_a   1.000
_cell.length_b   1.000
_cell.length_c   1.000
_cell.angle_alpha   90.00
_cell.angle_beta   90.00
_cell.angle_gamma   90.00
#
_symmetry.space_group_name_H-M   'P 1'
#
loop_
_entity.id
_entity.type
_entity.pdbx_description
1 polymer ?
#
loop_
_entity_poly.entity_id
_entity_poly.type
_entity_poly.pdbx_seq_one_letter_code
_entity_poly.pdbx_strand_id
1 'polypeptide(L)'
;MMDTYMQLLSTPGTYLAGQADQQHQTVQQSAQQLMEQVHQQQQTFQQQAQQQQEAFQEMTRQVLNTYTQLFNIPLSYAQEGLRSARFPIEGYDELTVEEVSGRLGGLSVDEIRMVRDYEERTKRRDTLLEQLDSKIRGGL
;
A
#
# COMPACT_ATOMS: atom_id res chain seq x y z
N MET A 1 8.72 83.18 -19.52
CA MET A 1 9.27 81.81 -19.64
C MET A 1 9.72 81.33 -18.27
N MET A 2 8.82 80.90 -17.38
CA MET A 2 9.22 80.16 -16.15
C MET A 2 8.06 79.43 -15.42
N ASP A 3 6.90 79.15 -16.05
CA ASP A 3 5.77 78.49 -15.36
C ASP A 3 5.37 77.12 -15.95
N THR A 4 6.25 76.50 -16.74
CA THR A 4 5.93 75.22 -17.42
C THR A 4 6.58 74.00 -16.75
N TYR A 5 7.49 74.18 -15.78
CA TYR A 5 8.27 73.07 -15.20
C TYR A 5 7.82 72.59 -13.82
N MET A 6 6.79 73.19 -13.21
CA MET A 6 6.25 72.73 -11.91
C MET A 6 5.00 71.86 -12.05
N GLN A 7 4.78 71.23 -13.21
CA GLN A 7 3.60 70.36 -13.46
C GLN A 7 3.93 68.89 -13.75
N LEU A 8 5.17 68.46 -13.53
CA LEU A 8 5.60 67.08 -13.78
C LEU A 8 6.08 66.30 -12.54
N LEU A 9 5.82 66.79 -11.32
CA LEU A 9 6.23 66.07 -10.09
C LEU A 9 5.14 65.93 -9.02
N SER A 10 3.87 66.00 -9.39
CA SER A 10 2.77 65.74 -8.45
C SER A 10 1.59 65.07 -9.12
N THR A 11 1.78 63.80 -9.48
CA THR A 11 0.66 62.86 -9.47
C THR A 11 1.12 61.54 -8.84
N PRO A 12 1.31 61.50 -7.51
CA PRO A 12 1.65 60.27 -6.82
C PRO A 12 0.38 59.44 -6.64
N GLY A 13 0.10 58.52 -7.55
CA GLY A 13 -0.65 57.27 -7.26
C GLY A 13 -2.02 57.37 -6.59
N THR A 14 -2.72 58.51 -6.59
CA THR A 14 -3.89 58.70 -5.72
C THR A 14 -5.20 58.15 -6.29
N TYR A 15 -5.25 57.85 -7.59
CA TYR A 15 -6.44 57.26 -8.22
C TYR A 15 -6.53 55.74 -8.08
N LEU A 16 -5.41 55.07 -7.77
CA LEU A 16 -5.36 53.61 -7.57
C LEU A 16 -5.45 53.21 -6.09
N ALA A 17 -5.14 54.12 -5.16
CA ALA A 17 -5.17 53.84 -3.73
C ALA A 17 -6.61 53.60 -3.21
N GLY A 18 -7.59 54.42 -3.63
CA GLY A 18 -8.99 54.22 -3.22
C GLY A 18 -9.65 52.95 -3.78
N GLN A 19 -9.12 52.41 -4.88
CA GLN A 19 -9.62 51.18 -5.50
C GLN A 19 -8.95 49.93 -4.88
N ALA A 20 -7.70 50.04 -4.45
CA ALA A 20 -6.98 48.99 -3.71
C ALA A 20 -7.59 48.74 -2.32
N ASP A 21 -8.01 49.80 -1.61
CA ASP A 21 -8.68 49.66 -0.31
C ASP A 21 -10.04 48.95 -0.41
N GLN A 22 -10.83 49.24 -1.45
CA GLN A 22 -12.09 48.52 -1.70
C GLN A 22 -11.87 47.06 -2.13
N GLN A 23 -10.82 46.79 -2.90
CA GLN A 23 -10.46 45.42 -3.29
C GLN A 23 -9.97 44.60 -2.09
N HIS A 24 -9.29 45.19 -1.12
CA HIS A 24 -8.85 44.48 0.08
C HIS A 24 -10.02 43.99 0.94
N GLN A 25 -11.08 44.79 1.09
CA GLN A 25 -12.27 44.37 1.83
C GLN A 25 -13.03 43.24 1.14
N THR A 26 -13.19 43.32 -0.19
CA THR A 26 -13.89 42.29 -0.96
C THR A 26 -13.07 40.99 -1.04
N VAL A 27 -11.74 41.08 -1.11
CA VAL A 27 -10.84 39.92 -1.02
C VAL A 27 -10.90 39.27 0.36
N GLN A 28 -10.98 40.05 1.46
CA GLN A 28 -11.16 39.48 2.79
C GLN A 28 -12.50 38.76 2.97
N GLN A 29 -13.60 39.37 2.50
CA GLN A 29 -14.92 38.75 2.60
C GLN A 29 -15.01 37.47 1.77
N SER A 30 -14.49 37.50 0.54
CA SER A 30 -14.43 36.31 -0.31
C SER A 30 -13.50 35.22 0.27
N ALA A 31 -12.40 35.59 0.93
CA ALA A 31 -11.54 34.64 1.64
C ALA A 31 -12.25 33.98 2.84
N GLN A 32 -13.08 34.72 3.57
CA GLN A 32 -13.88 34.18 4.68
C GLN A 32 -14.94 33.19 4.17
N GLN A 33 -15.67 33.55 3.11
CA GLN A 33 -16.65 32.67 2.47
C GLN A 33 -15.99 31.39 1.92
N LEU A 34 -14.82 31.52 1.31
CA LEU A 34 -14.04 30.39 0.83
C LEU A 34 -13.62 29.48 1.99
N MET A 35 -13.17 30.06 3.11
CA MET A 35 -12.82 29.29 4.29
C MET A 35 -14.01 28.55 4.88
N GLU A 36 -15.21 29.14 4.93
CA GLU A 36 -16.41 28.44 5.40
C GLU A 36 -16.79 27.27 4.48
N GLN A 37 -16.72 27.46 3.17
CA GLN A 37 -16.98 26.40 2.20
C GLN A 37 -15.94 25.27 2.31
N VAL A 38 -14.66 25.62 2.48
CA VAL A 38 -13.59 24.65 2.70
C VAL A 38 -13.79 23.90 4.01
N HIS A 39 -14.20 24.56 5.10
CA HIS A 39 -14.50 23.90 6.37
C HIS A 39 -15.65 22.90 6.23
N GLN A 40 -16.72 23.29 5.54
CA GLN A 40 -17.89 22.44 5.34
C GLN A 40 -17.56 21.23 4.45
N GLN A 41 -16.75 21.45 3.40
CA GLN A 41 -16.23 20.37 2.56
C GLN A 41 -15.27 19.46 3.32
N GLN A 42 -14.43 20.02 4.20
CA GLN A 42 -13.48 19.24 4.99
C GLN A 42 -14.22 18.36 6.01
N GLN A 43 -15.28 18.85 6.64
CA GLN A 43 -16.12 18.06 7.55
C GLN A 43 -16.82 16.90 6.84
N THR A 44 -17.40 17.15 5.67
CA THR A 44 -18.05 16.09 4.88
C THR A 44 -17.04 15.07 4.37
N PHE A 45 -15.84 15.50 3.98
CA PHE A 45 -14.76 14.59 3.59
C PHE A 45 -14.26 13.76 4.78
N GLN A 46 -14.12 14.35 5.97
CA GLN A 46 -13.77 13.62 7.18
C GLN A 46 -14.82 12.58 7.55
N GLN A 47 -16.11 12.95 7.51
CA GLN A 47 -17.20 11.99 7.76
C GLN A 47 -17.21 10.88 6.72
N GLN A 48 -17.04 11.20 5.44
CA GLN A 48 -16.99 10.21 4.38
C GLN A 48 -15.75 9.31 4.49
N ALA A 49 -14.61 9.85 4.90
CA ALA A 49 -13.39 9.07 5.15
C ALA A 49 -13.57 8.14 6.35
N GLN A 50 -14.23 8.59 7.42
CA GLN A 50 -14.58 7.75 8.56
C GLN A 50 -15.53 6.62 8.14
N GLN A 51 -16.62 6.96 7.44
CA GLN A 51 -17.56 5.97 6.92
C GLN A 51 -16.89 4.99 5.95
N GLN A 52 -15.97 5.44 5.08
CA GLN A 52 -15.18 4.56 4.21
C GLN A 52 -14.28 3.64 5.01
N GLN A 53 -13.63 4.14 6.07
CA GLN A 53 -12.79 3.30 6.94
C GLN A 53 -13.64 2.26 7.67
N GLU A 54 -14.79 2.65 8.20
CA GLU A 54 -15.73 1.74 8.86
C GLU A 54 -16.28 0.71 7.88
N ALA A 55 -16.75 1.13 6.70
CA ALA A 55 -17.24 0.25 5.65
C ALA A 55 -16.13 -0.67 5.11
N PHE A 56 -14.89 -0.19 5.01
CA PHE A 56 -13.74 -1.01 4.63
C PHE A 56 -13.39 -2.02 5.72
N GLN A 57 -13.46 -1.64 7.00
CA GLN A 57 -13.26 -2.57 8.11
C GLN A 57 -14.36 -3.64 8.15
N GLU A 58 -15.62 -3.25 7.96
CA GLU A 58 -16.77 -4.15 7.84
C GLU A 58 -16.59 -5.11 6.65
N MET A 59 -16.25 -4.58 5.47
CA MET A 59 -15.96 -5.37 4.28
C MET A 59 -14.76 -6.30 4.51
N THR A 60 -13.69 -5.82 5.16
CA THR A 60 -12.53 -6.63 5.50
C THR A 60 -12.90 -7.76 6.45
N ARG A 61 -13.78 -7.53 7.44
CA ARG A 61 -14.29 -8.58 8.33
C ARG A 61 -15.15 -9.59 7.57
N GLN A 62 -16.00 -9.14 6.65
CA GLN A 62 -16.82 -10.03 5.81
C GLN A 62 -15.96 -10.86 4.85
N VAL A 63 -14.95 -10.23 4.25
CA VAL A 63 -13.92 -10.89 3.43
C VAL A 63 -13.17 -11.89 4.29
N LEU A 64 -12.62 -11.52 5.44
CA LEU A 64 -11.93 -12.46 6.32
C LEU A 64 -12.83 -13.61 6.78
N ASN A 65 -14.10 -13.37 7.13
CA ASN A 65 -15.05 -14.44 7.46
C ASN A 65 -15.35 -15.35 6.26
N THR A 66 -15.54 -14.80 5.07
CA THR A 66 -15.84 -15.58 3.85
C THR A 66 -14.60 -16.33 3.36
N TYR A 67 -13.43 -15.71 3.42
CA TYR A 67 -12.16 -16.30 3.04
C TYR A 67 -11.68 -17.34 4.06
N THR A 68 -11.98 -17.19 5.36
CA THR A 68 -11.74 -18.24 6.36
C THR A 68 -12.73 -19.39 6.26
N GLN A 69 -13.98 -19.14 5.84
CA GLN A 69 -14.96 -20.18 5.53
C GLN A 69 -14.60 -20.95 4.25
N LEU A 70 -14.06 -20.27 3.23
CA LEU A 70 -13.63 -20.89 1.97
C LEU A 70 -12.26 -21.59 2.11
N PHE A 71 -11.38 -21.06 2.96
CA PHE A 71 -10.06 -21.61 3.25
C PHE A 71 -9.80 -21.52 4.76
N ASN A 72 -10.04 -22.63 5.47
CA ASN A 72 -9.89 -22.81 6.91
C ASN A 72 -8.45 -22.51 7.41
N ILE A 73 -8.05 -21.23 7.51
CA ILE A 73 -6.68 -20.80 7.86
C ILE A 73 -6.71 -19.81 9.04
N PRO A 74 -6.33 -20.23 10.27
CA PRO A 74 -6.19 -19.33 11.42
C PRO A 74 -4.99 -18.36 11.34
N LEU A 75 -5.13 -17.17 11.94
CA LEU A 75 -4.19 -16.03 11.84
C LEU A 75 -2.74 -16.26 12.32
N SER A 76 -2.43 -17.41 12.94
CA SER A 76 -1.07 -17.79 13.34
C SER A 76 -0.10 -17.92 12.15
N TYR A 77 -0.61 -18.24 10.95
CA TYR A 77 0.22 -18.43 9.75
C TYR A 77 0.76 -17.13 9.13
N ALA A 78 0.29 -15.94 9.52
CA ALA A 78 0.76 -14.68 8.92
C ALA A 78 2.15 -14.25 9.43
N GLN A 79 2.54 -14.62 10.66
CA GLN A 79 3.89 -14.35 11.19
C GLN A 79 4.91 -15.43 10.78
N GLU A 80 4.49 -16.67 10.60
CA GLU A 80 5.31 -17.72 9.97
C GLU A 80 5.44 -17.51 8.45
N GLY A 81 4.41 -16.94 7.81
CA GLY A 81 4.35 -16.55 6.39
C GLY A 81 5.57 -15.77 5.89
N LEU A 82 6.10 -14.87 6.73
CA LEU A 82 7.26 -14.04 6.41
C LEU A 82 8.60 -14.77 6.62
N ARG A 83 8.63 -15.83 7.45
CA ARG A 83 9.79 -16.75 7.54
C ARG A 83 9.74 -17.83 6.46
N SER A 84 8.54 -18.26 6.07
CA SER A 84 8.28 -19.17 4.94
C SER A 84 8.28 -18.49 3.57
N ALA A 85 8.43 -17.16 3.51
CA ALA A 85 8.68 -16.44 2.26
C ALA A 85 10.10 -16.71 1.71
N ARG A 86 11.01 -17.25 2.53
CA ARG A 86 12.29 -17.78 2.09
C ARG A 86 12.11 -19.25 1.75
N PHE A 87 12.43 -19.61 0.52
CA PHE A 87 12.40 -21.00 0.07
C PHE A 87 13.27 -21.89 0.99
N PRO A 88 12.83 -23.11 1.37
CA PRO A 88 13.50 -23.91 2.42
C PRO A 88 14.94 -24.30 2.09
N ILE A 89 15.28 -24.33 0.80
CA ILE A 89 16.60 -24.69 0.31
C ILE A 89 17.23 -23.48 -0.37
N GLU A 90 18.22 -22.88 0.28
CA GLU A 90 18.96 -21.77 -0.34
C GLU A 90 19.71 -22.21 -1.60
N GLY A 91 19.58 -21.41 -2.67
CA GLY A 91 20.20 -21.70 -3.97
C GLY A 91 19.59 -22.90 -4.70
N TYR A 92 18.36 -23.32 -4.38
CA TYR A 92 17.75 -24.53 -4.93
C TYR A 92 17.86 -24.68 -6.46
N ASP A 93 17.72 -23.58 -7.19
CA ASP A 93 17.81 -23.61 -8.64
C ASP A 93 19.18 -24.04 -9.19
N GLU A 94 20.23 -23.85 -8.41
CA GLU A 94 21.61 -24.17 -8.77
C GLU A 94 21.99 -25.60 -8.33
N LEU A 95 21.15 -26.25 -7.51
CA LEU A 95 21.45 -27.56 -6.95
C LEU A 95 21.08 -28.72 -7.90
N THR A 96 21.92 -29.75 -7.83
CA THR A 96 21.68 -31.06 -8.42
C THR A 96 20.72 -31.88 -7.57
N VAL A 97 20.15 -32.95 -8.16
CA VAL A 97 19.21 -33.85 -7.47
C VAL A 97 19.85 -34.44 -6.20
N GLU A 98 21.12 -34.84 -6.25
CA GLU A 98 21.83 -35.41 -5.11
C GLU A 98 22.01 -34.42 -3.96
N GLU A 99 22.36 -33.17 -4.28
CA GLU A 99 22.53 -32.10 -3.28
C GLU A 99 21.19 -31.72 -2.63
N VAL A 100 20.11 -31.66 -3.42
CA VAL A 100 18.76 -31.46 -2.89
C VAL A 100 18.43 -32.59 -1.93
N SER A 101 18.60 -33.85 -2.34
CA SER A 101 18.28 -35.03 -1.52
C SER A 101 19.04 -35.08 -0.20
N GLY A 102 20.30 -34.64 -0.18
CA GLY A 102 21.09 -34.48 1.05
C GLY A 102 20.50 -33.45 2.03
N ARG A 103 19.92 -32.36 1.50
CA ARG A 103 19.27 -31.32 2.31
C ARG A 103 17.86 -31.68 2.75
N LEU A 104 17.14 -32.54 1.99
CA LEU A 104 15.80 -33.02 2.34
C LEU A 104 15.76 -33.79 3.68
N GLY A 105 16.88 -34.30 4.18
CA GLY A 105 16.94 -34.99 5.47
C GLY A 105 16.80 -34.07 6.69
N GLY A 106 17.11 -32.79 6.54
CA GLY A 106 16.98 -31.80 7.62
C GLY A 106 15.68 -31.00 7.57
N LEU A 107 14.80 -31.27 6.60
CA LEU A 107 13.56 -30.55 6.38
C LEU A 107 12.38 -31.26 7.05
N SER A 108 11.45 -30.45 7.56
CA SER A 108 10.17 -30.90 8.09
C SER A 108 9.25 -31.36 6.95
N VAL A 109 8.24 -32.18 7.25
CA VAL A 109 7.29 -32.67 6.23
C VAL A 109 6.60 -31.52 5.48
N ASP A 110 6.26 -30.43 6.16
CA ASP A 110 5.66 -29.25 5.53
C ASP A 110 6.63 -28.51 4.60
N GLU A 111 7.92 -28.46 4.95
CA GLU A 111 8.97 -27.89 4.09
C GLU A 111 9.19 -28.77 2.85
N ILE A 112 9.15 -30.09 3.00
CA ILE A 112 9.25 -31.04 1.87
C ILE A 112 8.06 -30.87 0.91
N ARG A 113 6.85 -30.64 1.43
CA ARG A 113 5.67 -30.32 0.61
C ARG A 113 5.86 -29.02 -0.20
N MET A 114 6.42 -27.99 0.42
CA MET A 114 6.71 -26.74 -0.27
C MET A 114 7.73 -26.93 -1.42
N VAL A 115 8.79 -27.72 -1.17
CA VAL A 115 9.79 -28.05 -2.20
C VAL A 115 9.17 -28.85 -3.35
N ARG A 116 8.30 -29.81 -3.04
CA ARG A 116 7.54 -30.60 -4.03
C ARG A 116 6.69 -29.71 -4.93
N ASP A 117 5.89 -28.82 -4.34
CA ASP A 117 5.00 -27.94 -5.10
C ASP A 117 5.79 -26.97 -5.98
N TYR A 118 6.96 -26.51 -5.51
CA TYR A 118 7.85 -25.67 -6.29
C TYR A 118 8.50 -26.44 -7.46
N GLU A 119 8.99 -27.65 -7.21
CA GLU A 119 9.56 -28.53 -8.24
C GLU A 119 8.51 -28.86 -9.31
N GLU A 120 7.28 -29.18 -8.90
CA GLU A 120 6.16 -29.48 -9.78
C GLU A 120 5.75 -28.28 -10.65
N ARG A 121 5.93 -27.05 -10.17
CA ARG A 121 5.60 -25.83 -10.93
C ARG A 121 6.73 -25.37 -11.84
N THR A 122 7.98 -25.76 -11.55
CA THR A 122 9.17 -25.19 -12.19
C THR A 122 9.84 -26.18 -13.15
N LYS A 123 10.65 -27.11 -12.63
CA LYS A 123 11.51 -27.99 -13.44
C LYS A 123 10.90 -29.37 -13.69
N ARG A 124 9.94 -29.82 -12.86
CA ARG A 124 9.24 -31.09 -12.96
C ARG A 124 10.17 -32.30 -13.16
N ARG A 125 11.24 -32.39 -12.37
CA ARG A 125 12.12 -33.57 -12.42
C ARG A 125 11.43 -34.75 -11.74
N ASP A 126 10.94 -35.70 -12.53
CA ASP A 126 10.17 -36.86 -12.05
C ASP A 126 10.88 -37.62 -10.92
N THR A 127 12.17 -37.91 -11.08
CA THR A 127 12.98 -38.62 -10.07
C THR A 127 13.07 -37.88 -8.73
N LEU A 128 12.98 -36.55 -8.75
CA LEU A 128 13.02 -35.74 -7.52
C LEU A 128 11.63 -35.64 -6.88
N LEU A 129 10.57 -35.51 -7.70
CA LEU A 129 9.18 -35.55 -7.22
C LEU A 129 8.85 -36.88 -6.54
N GLU A 130 9.30 -38.02 -7.09
CA GLU A 130 9.13 -39.33 -6.46
C GLU A 130 9.84 -39.42 -5.11
N GLN A 131 11.05 -38.87 -4.99
CA GLN A 131 11.79 -38.84 -3.72
C GLN A 131 11.10 -37.97 -2.67
N LEU A 132 10.59 -36.80 -3.08
CA LEU A 132 9.83 -35.91 -2.21
C LEU A 132 8.52 -36.58 -1.75
N ASP A 133 7.78 -37.23 -2.67
CA ASP A 133 6.56 -37.97 -2.37
C ASP A 133 6.80 -39.16 -1.43
N SER A 134 7.91 -39.87 -1.62
CA SER A 134 8.31 -40.95 -0.74
C SER A 134 8.63 -40.45 0.67
N LYS A 135 9.29 -39.30 0.80
CA LYS A 135 9.59 -38.69 2.10
C LYS A 135 8.35 -38.14 2.80
N ILE A 136 7.42 -37.55 2.05
CA ILE A 136 6.13 -37.08 2.59
C ILE A 136 5.29 -38.25 3.11
N ARG A 137 5.27 -39.37 2.38
CA ARG A 137 4.51 -40.58 2.78
C ARG A 137 5.19 -41.41 3.84
N GLY A 138 6.52 -41.45 3.84
CA GLY A 138 7.33 -42.36 4.64
C GLY A 138 7.93 -41.75 5.91
N GLY A 139 7.41 -40.60 6.39
CA GLY A 139 7.98 -39.83 7.50
C GLY A 139 8.55 -40.68 8.64
N LEU A 140 9.88 -40.72 8.72
CA LEU A 140 10.70 -41.28 9.79
C LEU A 140 11.74 -40.23 10.20
#